data_AF-A0A2T7P4Q5-F1
#
_entry.id   AF-A0A2T7P4Q5-F1
#
_cell.length_a   1.000
_cell.length_b   1.000
_cell.length_c   1.000
_cell.angle_alpha   90.00
_cell.angle_beta   90.00
_cell.angle_gamma   90.00
#
_symmetry.space_group_name_H-M   'P 1'
#
loop_
_entity.id
_entity.type
_entity.pdbx_description
1 polymer ?
#
loop_
_entity_poly.entity_id
_entity_poly.type
_entity_poly.pdbx_seq_one_letter_code
_entity_poly.pdbx_strand_id
1 'polypeptide(L)'
;MRRGDGNSVCTRSVDAGKQGLVCTVHTGSSLDKTNSDLNTTKQSNTAEPNQVPDNLISNASLGKQPTKAQKISRAMQAYMERAKAHEDKMKEEIADYELASVILLTLWGKIQTCLNKRTSMQRAIEYLLPSGLTHIGARPILKHPYEVFPKRKAAEFGQDGRPFHSLFFTGKPNFYSLLHDAAWKIEDLKKEQMNLEKKGRLHEEADKKINLNGSDWISAISLKDMMLEPVGEHEHKHFVLLMERLADLPLSYKEEEFIMKYRRNLMTQSLSGDIPKPLVDDKGRQYIKAEEQVMTPLQFVGLMGEVDVEATVTLGGETGQSGAIRLALSRALVSFVDADTRER
;
A
#
# COMPACT_ATOMS: atom_id res chain seq x y z
N MET A 1 19.17 5.23 13.02
CA MET A 1 19.28 4.43 11.78
C MET A 1 18.12 4.78 10.85
N ARG A 2 18.27 5.86 10.09
CA ARG A 2 17.70 6.18 8.77
C ARG A 2 18.47 7.42 8.31
N ARG A 3 18.99 7.37 7.07
CA ARG A 3 19.89 8.38 6.50
C ARG A 3 19.14 9.70 6.35
N GLY A 4 19.64 10.75 7.01
CA GLY A 4 19.32 12.14 6.70
C GLY A 4 19.90 12.49 5.33
N ASP A 5 19.07 12.90 4.37
CA ASP A 5 19.54 13.63 3.21
C ASP A 5 19.95 14.97 3.79
N GLY A 6 21.27 15.22 3.81
CA GLY A 6 21.76 16.56 3.99
C GLY A 6 21.14 17.41 2.90
N ASN A 7 20.34 18.39 3.29
CA ASN A 7 19.88 19.43 2.37
C ASN A 7 21.13 20.19 1.91
N SER A 8 21.69 19.76 0.79
CA SER A 8 22.58 20.55 -0.04
C SER A 8 21.71 21.50 -0.85
N VAL A 9 21.56 22.73 -0.38
CA VAL A 9 20.90 23.77 -1.16
C VAL A 9 21.94 24.28 -2.16
N CYS A 10 21.81 23.88 -3.42
CA CYS A 10 22.60 24.42 -4.52
C CYS A 10 21.72 25.44 -5.24
N THR A 11 22.13 26.71 -5.24
CA THR A 11 21.41 27.76 -5.98
C THR A 11 22.25 28.20 -7.19
N ARG A 12 21.55 28.52 -8.28
CA ARG A 12 22.14 29.01 -9.51
C ARG A 12 22.28 30.53 -9.41
N SER A 13 23.50 31.04 -9.29
CA SER A 13 23.76 32.46 -9.54
C SER A 13 24.15 32.65 -11.00
N VAL A 14 23.42 33.50 -11.73
CA VAL A 14 23.72 33.83 -13.12
C VAL A 14 24.14 35.30 -13.15
N ASP A 15 25.43 35.54 -12.97
CA ASP A 15 26.05 36.80 -13.37
C ASP A 15 26.78 36.63 -14.70
N ALA A 16 26.72 37.66 -15.52
CA ALA A 16 26.97 37.62 -16.96
C ALA A 16 28.29 36.91 -17.35
N GLY A 17 28.14 35.78 -18.06
CA GLY A 17 29.20 35.16 -18.86
C GLY A 17 29.88 33.93 -18.28
N LYS A 18 29.64 33.53 -17.02
CA LYS A 18 30.18 32.29 -16.44
C LYS A 18 29.18 31.64 -15.48
N GLN A 19 28.98 30.32 -15.60
CA GLN A 19 28.06 29.57 -14.74
C GLN A 19 28.82 29.07 -13.51
N GLY A 20 28.58 29.67 -12.34
CA GLY A 20 29.19 29.28 -11.08
C GLY A 20 28.35 28.26 -10.30
N LEU A 21 28.99 27.28 -9.67
CA LEU A 21 28.38 26.29 -8.78
C LEU A 21 28.77 26.59 -7.33
N VAL A 22 27.80 27.04 -6.52
CA VAL A 22 27.99 27.26 -5.08
C VAL A 22 27.28 26.15 -4.30
N CYS A 23 28.06 25.34 -3.58
CA CYS A 23 27.58 24.22 -2.79
C CYS A 23 27.94 24.43 -1.31
N THR A 24 26.94 24.65 -0.45
CA THR A 24 27.14 24.67 1.02
C THR A 24 26.74 23.31 1.59
N VAL A 25 27.67 22.64 2.29
CA VAL A 25 27.47 21.30 2.84
C VAL A 25 27.72 21.30 4.35
N HIS A 26 26.65 21.09 5.13
CA HIS A 26 26.74 20.91 6.58
C HIS A 26 26.84 19.42 6.91
N THR A 27 27.94 18.99 7.54
CA THR A 27 28.06 17.60 8.04
C THR A 27 27.62 17.54 9.50
N GLY A 28 26.32 17.28 9.71
CA GLY A 28 25.73 17.15 11.04
C GLY A 28 25.74 15.72 11.54
N SER A 29 26.24 15.51 12.76
CA SER A 29 25.98 14.33 13.58
C SER A 29 24.78 14.62 14.50
N SER A 30 23.58 14.12 14.17
CA SER A 30 22.51 13.65 15.08
C SER A 30 21.16 13.58 14.36
N LEU A 31 20.29 12.74 14.91
CA LEU A 31 19.02 12.23 14.40
C LEU A 31 17.90 13.29 14.33
N ASP A 32 17.18 13.30 13.21
CA ASP A 32 15.71 13.15 13.09
C ASP A 32 15.20 13.85 11.81
N LYS A 33 14.39 13.12 11.03
CA LYS A 33 13.79 13.55 9.76
C LYS A 33 12.27 13.50 9.87
N THR A 34 11.61 14.55 9.39
CA THR A 34 10.27 14.49 8.80
C THR A 34 10.32 15.24 7.46
N ASN A 35 10.11 14.52 6.36
CA ASN A 35 9.85 15.11 5.04
C ASN A 35 8.39 14.84 4.69
N SER A 36 7.71 15.89 4.25
CA SER A 36 6.37 15.87 3.68
C SER A 36 6.42 16.58 2.33
N ASP A 37 6.24 15.84 1.24
CA ASP A 37 5.78 16.36 -0.04
C ASP A 37 4.73 15.33 -0.53
N LEU A 38 3.45 15.65 -0.70
CA LEU A 38 2.88 16.44 -1.79
C LEU A 38 3.35 15.93 -3.17
N ASN A 39 2.67 14.90 -3.69
CA ASN A 39 1.68 15.17 -4.73
C ASN A 39 0.73 14.01 -4.99
N THR A 40 -0.50 14.42 -5.28
CA THR A 40 -1.72 13.64 -5.39
C THR A 40 -2.12 13.64 -6.86
N THR A 41 -2.13 12.48 -7.50
CA THR A 41 -2.87 12.26 -8.75
C THR A 41 -4.01 11.31 -8.43
N LYS A 42 -5.20 11.87 -8.25
CA LYS A 42 -6.46 11.14 -8.03
C LYS A 42 -7.04 10.81 -9.40
N GLN A 43 -7.11 9.52 -9.74
CA GLN A 43 -8.19 9.00 -10.57
C GLN A 43 -9.21 8.37 -9.63
N SER A 44 -10.38 8.98 -9.59
CA SER A 44 -11.54 8.59 -8.79
C SER A 44 -12.42 7.67 -9.63
N ASN A 45 -12.45 6.38 -9.30
CA ASN A 45 -13.53 5.47 -9.66
C ASN A 45 -14.25 5.06 -8.37
N THR A 46 -15.35 5.76 -8.08
CA THR A 46 -16.31 5.41 -7.05
C THR A 46 -17.26 4.35 -7.63
N ALA A 47 -17.16 3.12 -7.15
CA ALA A 47 -18.21 2.12 -7.32
C ALA A 47 -19.06 2.10 -6.04
N GLU A 48 -20.33 2.41 -6.20
CA GLU A 48 -21.38 2.39 -5.18
C GLU A 48 -21.62 0.96 -4.67
N PRO A 49 -21.87 0.74 -3.37
CA PRO A 49 -22.46 -0.52 -2.90
C PRO A 49 -23.96 -0.51 -3.19
N ASN A 50 -24.38 -1.52 -3.94
CA ASN A 50 -25.75 -1.85 -4.31
C ASN A 50 -26.77 -1.59 -3.19
N GLN A 51 -27.71 -0.69 -3.49
CA GLN A 51 -29.00 -0.59 -2.83
C GLN A 51 -29.83 -1.84 -3.18
N VAL A 52 -30.30 -2.57 -2.17
CA VAL A 52 -31.39 -3.53 -2.35
C VAL A 52 -32.69 -2.73 -2.25
N PRO A 53 -33.61 -2.83 -3.23
CA PRO A 53 -34.78 -1.96 -3.29
C PRO A 53 -35.83 -2.30 -2.21
N ASP A 54 -36.33 -1.25 -1.57
CA ASP A 54 -37.59 -1.24 -0.84
C ASP A 54 -38.74 -1.47 -1.83
N ASN A 55 -39.53 -2.53 -1.59
CA ASN A 55 -40.98 -2.48 -1.42
C ASN A 55 -41.59 -3.87 -1.59
N LEU A 56 -42.27 -4.35 -0.55
CA LEU A 56 -43.69 -4.74 -0.60
C LEU A 56 -44.13 -5.14 0.81
N ILE A 57 -44.68 -4.16 1.51
CA ILE A 57 -45.55 -4.40 2.67
C ILE A 57 -46.88 -4.88 2.13
N SER A 58 -47.26 -6.11 2.47
CA SER A 58 -48.66 -6.54 2.51
C SER A 58 -48.94 -7.11 3.89
N ASN A 59 -49.74 -6.37 4.65
CA ASN A 59 -50.24 -6.75 5.97
C ASN A 59 -51.18 -7.96 5.87
N ALA A 60 -50.96 -8.97 6.73
CA ALA A 60 -51.99 -9.65 7.54
C ALA A 60 -51.50 -11.05 7.97
N SER A 61 -51.27 -11.24 9.27
CA SER A 61 -52.07 -12.20 10.05
C SER A 61 -51.66 -12.17 11.52
N LEU A 62 -52.67 -11.97 12.36
CA LEU A 62 -52.65 -12.02 13.81
C LEU A 62 -52.03 -13.32 14.36
N GLY A 63 -51.26 -13.16 15.43
CA GLY A 63 -51.16 -14.09 16.56
C GLY A 63 -51.09 -15.59 16.23
N LYS A 64 -49.88 -16.08 15.95
CA LYS A 64 -49.54 -17.49 16.21
C LYS A 64 -48.39 -17.56 17.20
N GLN A 65 -48.72 -18.07 18.39
CA GLN A 65 -47.73 -18.52 19.38
C GLN A 65 -46.82 -19.58 18.72
N PRO A 66 -45.50 -19.52 18.92
CA PRO A 66 -44.59 -20.42 18.23
C PRO A 66 -44.72 -21.86 18.74
N THR A 67 -45.12 -22.75 17.84
CA THR A 67 -45.24 -24.19 18.10
C THR A 67 -43.86 -24.84 18.21
N LYS A 68 -43.40 -25.13 19.43
CA LYS A 68 -42.27 -26.03 19.83
C LYS A 68 -40.89 -25.88 19.13
N ALA A 69 -40.73 -25.00 18.13
CA ALA A 69 -39.54 -24.88 17.30
C ALA A 69 -38.56 -23.76 17.74
N GLN A 70 -38.75 -23.13 18.89
CA GLN A 70 -38.05 -21.89 19.24
C GLN A 70 -37.43 -21.91 20.64
N LYS A 71 -36.63 -22.92 20.95
CA LYS A 71 -35.68 -22.81 22.05
C LYS A 71 -34.29 -22.71 21.44
N ILE A 72 -33.93 -21.50 21.02
CA ILE A 72 -32.55 -21.15 20.63
C ILE A 72 -31.65 -21.56 21.79
N SER A 73 -30.53 -22.21 21.50
CA SER A 73 -29.60 -22.58 22.56
C SER A 73 -29.10 -21.32 23.28
N ARG A 74 -28.91 -21.40 24.60
CA ARG A 74 -28.40 -20.26 25.39
C ARG A 74 -27.08 -19.70 24.83
N ALA A 75 -26.23 -20.58 24.29
CA ALA A 75 -24.98 -20.19 23.63
C ALA A 75 -25.22 -19.37 22.35
N MET A 76 -26.20 -19.78 21.54
CA MET A 76 -26.59 -19.11 20.30
C MET A 76 -27.22 -17.74 20.58
N GLN A 77 -28.08 -17.64 21.60
CA GLN A 77 -28.64 -16.35 22.04
C GLN A 77 -27.55 -15.38 22.52
N ALA A 78 -26.62 -15.85 23.37
CA ALA A 78 -25.52 -15.02 23.86
C ALA A 78 -24.59 -14.55 22.74
N TYR A 79 -24.42 -15.34 21.68
CA TYR A 79 -23.67 -14.91 20.50
C TYR A 79 -24.40 -13.77 19.75
N MET A 80 -25.71 -13.90 19.52
CA MET A 80 -26.49 -12.86 18.85
C MET A 80 -26.54 -11.56 19.66
N GLU A 81 -26.70 -11.65 20.97
CA GLU A 81 -26.68 -10.50 21.88
C GLU A 81 -25.33 -9.77 21.81
N ARG A 82 -24.21 -10.51 21.79
CA ARG A 82 -22.87 -9.91 21.62
C ARG A 82 -22.68 -9.25 20.26
N ALA A 83 -23.22 -9.84 19.20
CA ALA A 83 -23.15 -9.27 17.85
C ALA A 83 -23.93 -7.95 17.78
N LYS A 84 -25.18 -7.95 18.26
CA LYS A 84 -26.02 -6.73 18.35
C LYS A 84 -25.38 -5.65 19.21
N ALA A 85 -24.92 -6.00 20.41
CA ALA A 85 -24.26 -5.04 21.30
C ALA A 85 -23.01 -4.42 20.66
N HIS A 86 -22.26 -5.20 19.87
CA HIS A 86 -21.13 -4.67 19.12
C HIS A 86 -21.57 -3.71 18.00
N GLU A 87 -22.61 -4.06 17.24
CA GLU A 87 -23.16 -3.18 16.20
C GLU A 87 -23.68 -1.87 16.78
N ASP A 88 -24.40 -1.93 17.91
CA ASP A 88 -24.94 -0.75 18.57
C ASP A 88 -23.83 0.14 19.12
N LYS A 89 -22.81 -0.46 19.76
CA LYS A 89 -21.61 0.28 20.15
C LYS A 89 -20.93 0.94 18.95
N MET A 90 -20.80 0.23 17.82
CA MET A 90 -20.18 0.82 16.62
C MET A 90 -20.99 2.02 16.10
N LYS A 91 -22.33 1.99 16.16
CA LYS A 91 -23.17 3.13 15.76
C LYS A 91 -22.97 4.33 16.69
N GLU A 92 -22.93 4.09 18.00
CA GLU A 92 -22.65 5.13 19.00
C GLU A 92 -21.29 5.79 18.75
N GLU A 93 -20.23 5.00 18.59
CA GLU A 93 -18.87 5.50 18.33
C GLU A 93 -18.75 6.25 16.99
N ILE A 94 -19.56 5.89 15.98
CA ILE A 94 -19.62 6.62 14.72
C ILE A 94 -20.25 7.99 14.92
N ALA A 95 -21.38 8.07 15.64
CA ALA A 95 -22.03 9.34 15.96
C ALA A 95 -21.10 10.27 16.76
N ASP A 96 -20.40 9.71 17.76
CA ASP A 96 -19.42 10.44 18.55
C ASP A 96 -18.22 10.90 17.71
N TYR A 97 -17.72 10.06 16.80
CA TYR A 97 -16.65 10.44 15.87
C TYR A 97 -17.09 11.57 14.93
N GLU A 98 -18.32 11.53 14.41
CA GLU A 98 -18.84 12.59 13.54
C GLU A 98 -18.93 13.91 14.30
N LEU A 99 -19.50 13.91 15.50
CA LEU A 99 -19.57 15.08 16.38
C LEU A 99 -18.18 15.60 16.74
N ALA A 100 -17.27 14.72 17.15
CA ALA A 100 -15.90 15.08 17.49
C ALA A 100 -15.14 15.65 16.28
N SER A 101 -15.35 15.10 15.09
CA SER A 101 -14.73 15.59 13.86
C SER A 101 -15.18 17.01 13.53
N VAL A 102 -16.45 17.32 13.78
CA VAL A 102 -17.01 18.65 13.63
C VAL A 102 -16.39 19.62 14.63
N ILE A 103 -16.38 19.25 15.91
CA ILE A 103 -15.83 20.09 16.99
C ILE A 103 -14.36 20.38 16.73
N LEU A 104 -13.58 19.37 16.38
CA LEU A 104 -12.14 19.51 16.12
C LEU A 104 -11.85 20.49 14.98
N LEU A 105 -12.62 20.41 13.88
CA LEU A 105 -12.44 21.33 12.75
C LEU A 105 -12.84 22.76 13.11
N THR A 106 -13.94 22.93 13.86
CA THR A 106 -14.38 24.23 14.36
C THR A 106 -13.32 24.87 15.26
N LEU A 107 -12.73 24.10 16.20
CA LEU A 107 -11.65 24.57 17.08
C LEU A 107 -10.38 24.95 16.30
N TRP A 108 -10.09 24.23 15.21
CA TRP A 108 -8.95 24.52 14.34
C TRP A 108 -9.20 25.73 13.40
N GLY A 109 -10.42 26.28 13.38
CA GLY A 109 -10.78 27.37 12.47
C GLY A 109 -10.93 26.93 11.00
N LYS A 110 -11.21 25.65 10.74
CA LYS A 110 -11.50 25.12 9.39
C LYS A 110 -12.97 24.74 9.25
N ILE A 111 -13.50 24.87 8.02
CA ILE A 111 -14.88 24.53 7.69
C ILE A 111 -15.01 23.02 7.43
N GLN A 112 -16.14 22.42 7.84
CA GLN A 112 -16.40 20.97 7.71
C GLN A 112 -16.34 20.43 6.27
N THR A 113 -16.62 21.27 5.27
CA THR A 113 -16.65 20.92 3.85
C THR A 113 -15.28 20.91 3.18
N CYS A 114 -14.19 21.16 3.91
CA CYS A 114 -12.86 21.13 3.33
C CYS A 114 -12.52 19.74 2.77
N LEU A 115 -12.13 19.68 1.49
CA LEU A 115 -11.77 18.46 0.73
C LEU A 115 -10.68 17.59 1.40
N ASN A 116 -9.88 18.17 2.31
CA ASN A 116 -8.78 17.52 3.01
C ASN A 116 -9.09 17.31 4.52
N LYS A 117 -10.30 16.84 4.84
CA LYS A 117 -10.76 16.59 6.22
C LYS A 117 -9.77 15.74 7.03
N ARG A 118 -9.34 14.58 6.49
CA ARG A 118 -8.42 13.65 7.17
C ARG A 118 -7.09 14.29 7.58
N THR A 119 -6.40 14.95 6.65
CA THR A 119 -5.10 15.59 6.90
C THR A 119 -5.23 16.78 7.85
N SER A 120 -6.31 17.53 7.74
CA SER A 120 -6.57 18.68 8.62
C SER A 120 -6.81 18.25 10.06
N MET A 121 -7.58 17.17 10.28
CA MET A 121 -7.78 16.60 11.63
C MET A 121 -6.47 16.10 12.23
N GLN A 122 -5.64 15.38 11.45
CA GLN A 122 -4.38 14.88 11.97
C GLN A 122 -3.43 16.01 12.41
N ARG A 123 -3.32 17.08 11.62
CA ARG A 123 -2.54 18.26 11.98
C ARG A 123 -3.11 18.97 13.21
N ALA A 124 -4.44 19.06 13.31
CA ALA A 124 -5.09 19.66 14.47
C ALA A 124 -4.78 18.88 15.76
N ILE A 125 -4.82 17.54 15.70
CA ILE A 125 -4.49 16.67 16.83
C ILE A 125 -3.02 16.81 17.22
N GLU A 126 -2.12 16.81 16.24
CA GLU A 126 -0.68 16.96 16.49
C GLU A 126 -0.34 18.28 17.18
N TYR A 127 -1.06 19.35 16.85
CA TYR A 127 -0.88 20.65 17.49
C TYR A 127 -1.58 20.77 18.85
N LEU A 128 -2.85 20.35 18.95
CA LEU A 128 -3.64 20.48 20.19
C LEU A 128 -3.17 19.49 21.27
N LEU A 129 -2.73 18.31 20.86
CA LEU A 129 -2.28 17.20 21.72
C LEU A 129 -0.86 16.76 21.30
N PRO A 130 0.16 17.61 21.53
CA PRO A 130 1.52 17.28 21.15
C PRO A 130 2.02 16.08 21.96
N SER A 131 2.52 15.05 21.26
CA SER A 131 3.08 13.85 21.89
C SER A 131 4.50 13.60 21.41
N GLY A 132 5.44 13.46 22.36
CA GLY A 132 6.84 13.12 22.10
C GLY A 132 7.11 11.62 21.96
N LEU A 133 6.08 10.78 21.81
CA LEU A 133 6.23 9.34 21.76
C LEU A 133 6.86 8.88 20.43
N THR A 134 7.89 8.04 20.51
CA THR A 134 8.62 7.50 19.36
C THR A 134 7.76 6.52 18.55
N HIS A 135 6.93 5.72 19.22
CA HIS A 135 5.98 4.83 18.57
C HIS A 135 4.78 5.60 18.03
N ILE A 136 4.65 5.64 16.70
CA ILE A 136 3.54 6.33 16.00
C ILE A 136 2.18 5.79 16.44
N GLY A 137 2.07 4.49 16.72
CA GLY A 137 0.84 3.84 17.17
C GLY A 137 0.41 4.18 18.60
N ALA A 138 1.30 4.75 19.42
CA ALA A 138 0.99 5.17 20.79
C ALA A 138 0.58 6.65 20.89
N ARG A 139 0.68 7.40 19.78
CA ARG A 139 0.31 8.81 19.73
C ARG A 139 -1.23 8.97 19.74
N PRO A 140 -1.76 10.11 20.21
CA PRO A 140 -3.18 10.42 20.09
C PRO A 140 -3.63 10.32 18.63
N ILE A 141 -4.73 9.60 18.39
CA ILE A 141 -5.32 9.42 17.06
C ILE A 141 -6.83 9.64 17.13
N LEU A 142 -7.38 10.30 16.11
CA LEU A 142 -8.82 10.36 15.84
C LEU A 142 -9.04 9.83 14.43
N LYS A 143 -9.48 8.59 14.33
CA LYS A 143 -9.80 7.92 13.07
C LYS A 143 -11.20 7.35 13.13
N HIS A 144 -11.76 7.04 11.97
CA HIS A 144 -13.08 6.43 11.89
C HIS A 144 -13.10 5.09 12.67
N PRO A 145 -14.17 4.77 13.41
CA PRO A 145 -14.26 3.54 14.21
C PRO A 145 -13.91 2.25 13.45
N TYR A 146 -14.33 2.12 12.18
CA TYR A 146 -13.95 0.98 11.32
C TYR A 146 -12.44 0.85 11.01
N GLU A 147 -11.65 1.90 11.14
CA GLU A 147 -10.18 1.84 10.98
C GLU A 147 -9.48 1.49 12.31
N VAL A 148 -10.11 1.73 13.45
CA VAL A 148 -9.51 1.56 14.79
C VAL A 148 -9.88 0.21 15.39
N PHE A 149 -11.16 -0.15 15.35
CA PHE A 149 -11.64 -1.41 15.91
C PHE A 149 -11.39 -2.57 14.94
N PRO A 150 -11.01 -3.75 15.45
CA PRO A 150 -10.85 -4.93 14.61
C PRO A 150 -12.19 -5.30 13.99
N LYS A 151 -12.20 -5.51 12.68
CA LYS A 151 -13.40 -5.95 11.96
C LYS A 151 -13.84 -7.31 12.50
N ARG A 152 -15.13 -7.43 12.81
CA ARG A 152 -15.76 -8.68 13.25
C ARG A 152 -16.78 -9.12 12.20
N LYS A 153 -16.98 -10.43 12.10
CA LYS A 153 -18.06 -10.97 11.29
C LYS A 153 -19.42 -10.59 11.88
N ALA A 154 -20.38 -10.33 11.01
CA ALA A 154 -21.78 -10.26 11.39
C ALA A 154 -22.25 -11.63 11.90
N ALA A 155 -23.41 -11.66 12.57
CA ALA A 155 -24.00 -12.92 13.01
C ALA A 155 -24.24 -13.86 11.82
N GLU A 156 -23.76 -15.11 11.90
CA GLU A 156 -23.83 -16.07 10.79
C GLU A 156 -25.18 -16.83 10.71
N PHE A 157 -26.10 -16.59 11.66
CA PHE A 157 -27.41 -17.25 11.74
C PHE A 157 -28.49 -16.31 12.29
N GLY A 158 -29.74 -16.59 11.93
CA GLY A 158 -30.92 -15.87 12.42
C GLY A 158 -31.44 -16.40 13.75
N GLN A 159 -32.59 -15.87 14.19
CA GLN A 159 -33.31 -16.36 15.37
C GLN A 159 -33.89 -17.77 15.16
N ASP A 160 -34.03 -18.18 13.92
CA ASP A 160 -34.39 -19.55 13.52
C ASP A 160 -33.24 -20.55 13.77
N GLY A 161 -32.02 -20.05 14.03
CA GLY A 161 -30.83 -20.86 14.22
C GLY A 161 -30.28 -21.47 12.94
N ARG A 162 -30.83 -21.11 11.76
CA ARG A 162 -30.33 -21.57 10.47
C ARG A 162 -29.17 -20.69 10.03
N PRO A 163 -27.99 -21.26 9.71
CA PRO A 163 -26.90 -20.50 9.14
C PRO A 163 -27.26 -19.88 7.79
N PHE A 164 -26.79 -18.66 7.53
CA PHE A 164 -27.01 -17.97 6.26
C PHE A 164 -26.18 -18.57 5.12
N HIS A 165 -24.98 -19.06 5.42
CA HIS A 165 -24.06 -19.62 4.44
C HIS A 165 -24.13 -21.15 4.40
N SER A 166 -24.16 -21.75 3.20
CA SER A 166 -24.23 -23.21 3.03
C SER A 166 -23.00 -23.93 3.63
N LEU A 167 -21.81 -23.37 3.46
CA LEU A 167 -20.55 -23.89 3.99
C LEU A 167 -20.28 -23.57 5.47
N PHE A 168 -21.27 -23.10 6.24
CA PHE A 168 -21.07 -22.74 7.65
C PHE A 168 -20.44 -23.87 8.48
N PHE A 169 -20.88 -25.12 8.27
CA PHE A 169 -20.41 -26.28 9.02
C PHE A 169 -18.97 -26.71 8.71
N THR A 170 -18.31 -26.05 7.75
CA THR A 170 -16.87 -26.22 7.50
C THR A 170 -16.01 -25.45 8.51
N GLY A 171 -16.61 -24.54 9.29
CA GLY A 171 -15.94 -23.65 10.23
C GLY A 171 -15.30 -22.41 9.61
N LYS A 172 -15.03 -22.42 8.30
CA LYS A 172 -14.44 -21.31 7.53
C LYS A 172 -15.24 -21.05 6.25
N PRO A 173 -16.50 -20.61 6.36
CA PRO A 173 -17.40 -20.47 5.22
C PRO A 173 -16.85 -19.57 4.12
N ASN A 174 -16.22 -18.44 4.46
CA ASN A 174 -15.69 -17.50 3.47
C ASN A 174 -14.52 -18.14 2.71
N PHE A 175 -13.57 -18.76 3.42
CA PHE A 175 -12.41 -19.40 2.80
C PHE A 175 -12.80 -20.50 1.80
N TYR A 176 -13.68 -21.41 2.21
CA TYR A 176 -14.11 -22.49 1.31
C TYR A 176 -15.04 -22.01 0.20
N SER A 177 -15.80 -20.93 0.40
CA SER A 177 -16.55 -20.29 -0.69
C SER A 177 -15.60 -19.78 -1.76
N LEU A 178 -14.51 -19.11 -1.38
CA LEU A 178 -13.51 -18.63 -2.32
C LEU A 178 -12.87 -19.77 -3.13
N LEU A 179 -12.51 -20.87 -2.46
CA LEU A 179 -11.98 -22.05 -3.14
C LEU A 179 -13.00 -22.67 -4.10
N HIS A 180 -14.27 -22.70 -3.70
CA HIS A 180 -15.36 -23.20 -4.53
C HIS A 180 -15.57 -22.33 -5.77
N ASP A 181 -15.63 -21.01 -5.60
CA ASP A 181 -15.81 -20.04 -6.68
C ASP A 181 -14.65 -20.15 -7.69
N ALA A 182 -13.41 -20.21 -7.20
CA ALA A 182 -12.24 -20.36 -8.06
C ALA A 182 -12.23 -21.71 -8.79
N ALA A 183 -12.67 -22.80 -8.15
CA ALA A 183 -12.83 -24.10 -8.82
C ALA A 183 -13.90 -24.06 -9.92
N TRP A 184 -15.00 -23.35 -9.71
CA TRP A 184 -16.02 -23.12 -10.74
C TRP A 184 -15.48 -22.34 -11.93
N LYS A 185 -14.72 -21.27 -11.69
CA LYS A 185 -14.06 -20.50 -12.75
C LYS A 185 -13.11 -21.36 -13.59
N ILE A 186 -12.34 -22.24 -12.95
CA ILE A 186 -11.49 -23.22 -13.64
C ILE A 186 -12.34 -24.14 -14.54
N GLU A 187 -13.45 -24.65 -14.04
CA GLU A 187 -14.29 -25.58 -14.78
C GLU A 187 -15.03 -24.91 -15.94
N ASP A 188 -15.47 -23.67 -15.76
CA ASP A 188 -16.10 -22.90 -16.82
C ASP A 188 -15.13 -22.56 -17.95
N LEU A 189 -13.89 -22.16 -17.63
CA LEU A 189 -12.84 -21.96 -18.64
C LEU A 189 -12.55 -23.24 -19.43
N LYS A 190 -12.49 -24.40 -18.76
CA LYS A 190 -12.33 -25.68 -19.47
C LYS A 190 -13.51 -26.00 -20.38
N LYS A 191 -14.75 -25.76 -19.95
CA LYS A 191 -15.93 -25.97 -20.81
C LYS A 191 -15.87 -25.10 -22.06
N GLU A 192 -15.50 -23.84 -21.89
CA GLU A 192 -15.34 -22.91 -23.02
C GLU A 192 -14.21 -23.35 -23.96
N GLN A 193 -13.07 -23.77 -23.39
CA GLN A 193 -11.98 -24.34 -24.15
C GLN A 193 -12.44 -25.53 -25.00
N MET A 194 -13.14 -26.50 -24.39
CA MET A 194 -13.70 -27.66 -25.11
C MET A 194 -14.69 -27.24 -26.21
N ASN A 195 -15.47 -26.18 -25.98
CA ASN A 195 -16.41 -25.66 -26.97
C ASN A 195 -15.70 -24.98 -28.16
N LEU A 196 -14.56 -24.32 -27.92
CA LEU A 196 -13.73 -23.71 -28.95
C LEU A 196 -12.94 -24.76 -29.74
N GLU A 197 -12.48 -25.82 -29.07
CA GLU A 197 -11.83 -26.97 -29.71
C GLU A 197 -12.78 -27.65 -30.71
N LYS A 198 -14.04 -27.88 -30.31
CA LYS A 198 -15.08 -28.42 -31.21
C LYS A 198 -15.33 -27.54 -32.43
N LYS A 199 -15.12 -26.22 -32.31
CA LYS A 199 -15.28 -25.25 -33.40
C LYS A 199 -14.00 -25.03 -34.21
N GLY A 200 -12.86 -25.59 -33.80
CA GLY A 200 -11.58 -25.42 -34.47
C GLY A 200 -10.93 -24.03 -34.34
N ARG A 201 -11.38 -23.18 -33.40
CA ARG A 201 -10.92 -21.76 -33.26
C ARG A 201 -10.06 -21.49 -32.02
N LEU A 202 -9.60 -22.52 -31.33
CA LEU A 202 -8.86 -22.35 -30.06
C LEU A 202 -7.56 -21.54 -30.22
N HIS A 203 -6.87 -21.67 -31.35
CA HIS A 203 -5.57 -21.03 -31.56
C HIS A 203 -5.64 -19.49 -31.55
N GLU A 204 -6.73 -18.89 -32.04
CA GLU A 204 -6.89 -17.42 -32.14
C GLU A 204 -7.07 -16.73 -30.77
N GLU A 205 -7.63 -17.45 -29.79
CA GLU A 205 -7.97 -16.91 -28.48
C GLU A 205 -6.95 -17.31 -27.39
N ALA A 206 -6.18 -18.39 -27.63
CA ALA A 206 -5.17 -18.88 -26.70
C ALA A 206 -3.98 -17.93 -26.50
N ASP A 207 -3.65 -17.11 -27.50
CA ASP A 207 -2.51 -16.19 -27.44
C ASP A 207 -2.74 -15.00 -26.49
N LYS A 208 -3.98 -14.76 -26.07
CA LYS A 208 -4.34 -13.68 -25.13
C LYS A 208 -4.19 -14.17 -23.69
N LYS A 209 -2.95 -14.32 -23.20
CA LYS A 209 -2.66 -14.63 -21.79
C LYS A 209 -2.60 -13.35 -20.94
N ILE A 210 -3.00 -13.44 -19.67
CA ILE A 210 -2.87 -12.34 -18.70
C ILE A 210 -1.39 -12.07 -18.40
N ASN A 211 -1.01 -10.80 -18.41
CA ASN A 211 0.29 -10.34 -17.93
C ASN A 211 0.24 -10.17 -16.41
N LEU A 212 0.88 -11.08 -15.68
CA LEU A 212 0.94 -11.05 -14.20
C LEU A 212 2.19 -10.35 -13.67
N ASN A 213 3.08 -9.91 -14.56
CA ASN A 213 4.36 -9.32 -14.21
C ASN A 213 4.16 -8.01 -13.41
N GLY A 214 4.89 -7.87 -12.30
CA GLY A 214 4.79 -6.71 -11.40
C GLY A 214 3.71 -6.83 -10.32
N SER A 215 3.03 -7.99 -10.22
CA SER A 215 2.04 -8.25 -9.17
C SER A 215 2.31 -9.57 -8.45
N ASP A 216 2.18 -9.56 -7.13
CA ASP A 216 2.34 -10.74 -6.27
C ASP A 216 1.01 -11.24 -5.73
N TRP A 217 0.95 -12.52 -5.38
CA TRP A 217 -0.19 -13.07 -4.67
C TRP A 217 -0.36 -12.43 -3.28
N ILE A 218 -1.61 -12.34 -2.83
CA ILE A 218 -1.96 -11.86 -1.49
C ILE A 218 -1.26 -12.70 -0.40
N SER A 219 -0.75 -12.04 0.64
CA SER A 219 -0.13 -12.72 1.78
C SER A 219 -1.18 -13.39 2.67
N ALA A 220 -0.78 -14.39 3.46
CA ALA A 220 -1.68 -15.07 4.40
C ALA A 220 -2.35 -14.09 5.41
N ILE A 221 -1.61 -13.06 5.83
CA ILE A 221 -2.12 -12.03 6.76
C ILE A 221 -3.20 -11.20 6.09
N SER A 222 -2.91 -10.68 4.88
CA SER A 222 -3.88 -9.89 4.14
C SER A 222 -5.12 -10.69 3.74
N LEU A 223 -4.96 -11.99 3.45
CA LEU A 223 -6.08 -12.90 3.18
C LEU A 223 -6.94 -13.11 4.43
N LYS A 224 -6.32 -13.34 5.59
CA LYS A 224 -7.02 -13.40 6.89
C LYS A 224 -7.81 -12.12 7.17
N ASP A 225 -7.21 -10.96 6.94
CA ASP A 225 -7.86 -9.66 7.18
C ASP A 225 -9.02 -9.42 6.21
N MET A 226 -8.91 -9.89 4.97
CA MET A 226 -9.98 -9.79 3.98
C MET A 226 -11.16 -10.71 4.31
N MET A 227 -10.90 -11.94 4.77
CA MET A 227 -11.93 -12.96 5.01
C MET A 227 -12.47 -12.97 6.44
N LEU A 228 -11.79 -12.29 7.37
CA LEU A 228 -12.05 -12.30 8.82
C LEU A 228 -12.06 -13.72 9.42
N GLU A 229 -11.23 -14.60 8.87
CA GLU A 229 -11.11 -16.01 9.25
C GLU A 229 -9.65 -16.39 9.45
N PRO A 230 -9.33 -17.29 10.40
CA PRO A 230 -7.96 -17.76 10.57
C PRO A 230 -7.56 -18.63 9.37
N VAL A 231 -6.54 -18.20 8.63
CA VAL A 231 -5.95 -18.97 7.52
C VAL A 231 -4.62 -19.56 7.96
N GLY A 232 -4.49 -20.89 7.88
CA GLY A 232 -3.23 -21.59 8.11
C GLY A 232 -2.27 -21.47 6.93
N GLU A 233 -0.98 -21.72 7.16
CA GLU A 233 0.03 -21.64 6.10
C GLU A 233 -0.22 -22.67 4.98
N HIS A 234 -0.61 -23.90 5.33
CA HIS A 234 -0.95 -24.94 4.35
C HIS A 234 -2.18 -24.58 3.51
N GLU A 235 -3.19 -23.97 4.14
CA GLU A 235 -4.40 -23.52 3.46
C GLU A 235 -4.09 -22.38 2.48
N HIS A 236 -3.24 -21.44 2.89
CA HIS A 236 -2.76 -20.37 2.01
C HIS A 236 -1.95 -20.92 0.83
N LYS A 237 -1.06 -21.89 1.05
CA LYS A 237 -0.33 -22.57 -0.05
C LYS A 237 -1.30 -23.27 -1.01
N HIS A 238 -2.32 -23.94 -0.49
CA HIS A 238 -3.33 -24.58 -1.34
C HIS A 238 -4.11 -23.56 -2.18
N PHE A 239 -4.48 -22.42 -1.58
CA PHE A 239 -5.11 -21.32 -2.30
C PHE A 239 -4.21 -20.77 -3.42
N VAL A 240 -2.93 -20.51 -3.13
CA VAL A 240 -1.98 -20.02 -4.15
C VAL A 240 -1.85 -21.01 -5.30
N LEU A 241 -1.68 -22.31 -5.02
CA LEU A 241 -1.62 -23.35 -6.05
C LEU A 241 -2.87 -23.37 -6.94
N LEU A 242 -4.05 -23.17 -6.34
CA LEU A 242 -5.31 -23.13 -7.08
C LEU A 242 -5.41 -21.88 -7.97
N MET A 243 -4.94 -20.72 -7.49
CA MET A 243 -4.94 -19.48 -8.25
C MET A 243 -3.88 -19.45 -9.36
N GLU A 244 -2.71 -20.06 -9.13
CA GLU A 244 -1.69 -20.31 -10.16
C GLU A 244 -2.25 -21.20 -11.25
N ARG A 245 -2.93 -22.29 -10.87
CA ARG A 245 -3.61 -23.17 -11.81
C ARG A 245 -4.63 -22.41 -12.65
N LEU A 246 -5.42 -21.51 -12.07
CA LEU A 246 -6.39 -20.68 -12.81
C LEU A 246 -5.68 -19.73 -13.81
N ALA A 247 -4.57 -19.13 -13.40
CA ALA A 247 -3.81 -18.19 -14.23
C ALA A 247 -3.08 -18.87 -15.42
N ASP A 248 -2.69 -20.13 -15.26
CA ASP A 248 -2.01 -20.91 -16.29
C ASP A 248 -2.93 -21.51 -17.36
N LEU A 249 -4.24 -21.53 -17.14
CA LEU A 249 -5.20 -22.02 -18.12
C LEU A 249 -5.22 -21.16 -19.40
N PRO A 250 -5.48 -21.77 -20.56
CA PRO A 250 -5.80 -21.03 -21.76
C PRO A 250 -7.11 -20.25 -21.54
N LEU A 251 -7.23 -19.06 -22.15
CA LEU A 251 -8.36 -18.14 -21.96
C LEU A 251 -8.45 -17.49 -20.56
N SER A 252 -7.37 -17.50 -19.77
CA SER A 252 -7.37 -16.89 -18.44
C SER A 252 -7.79 -15.42 -18.44
N TYR A 253 -7.62 -14.69 -19.56
CA TYR A 253 -8.04 -13.28 -19.74
C TYR A 253 -9.49 -13.01 -19.35
N LYS A 254 -10.40 -13.98 -19.49
CA LYS A 254 -11.81 -13.79 -19.14
C LYS A 254 -12.04 -13.60 -17.65
N GLU A 255 -11.16 -14.17 -16.83
CA GLU A 255 -11.25 -14.14 -15.37
C GLU A 255 -10.17 -13.23 -14.75
N GLU A 256 -9.69 -12.25 -15.52
CA GLU A 256 -8.67 -11.29 -15.06
C GLU A 256 -9.14 -10.51 -13.83
N GLU A 257 -10.39 -10.03 -13.81
CA GLU A 257 -10.94 -9.27 -12.68
C GLU A 257 -10.92 -10.09 -11.38
N PHE A 258 -11.22 -11.38 -11.48
CA PHE A 258 -11.20 -12.29 -10.34
C PHE A 258 -9.76 -12.52 -9.84
N ILE A 259 -8.80 -12.73 -10.75
CA ILE A 259 -7.39 -12.93 -10.39
C ILE A 259 -6.79 -11.66 -9.77
N MET A 260 -7.04 -10.50 -10.38
CA MET A 260 -6.47 -9.21 -9.96
C MET A 260 -6.98 -8.77 -8.58
N LYS A 261 -8.19 -9.16 -8.18
CA LYS A 261 -8.73 -8.92 -6.83
C LYS A 261 -7.83 -9.50 -5.72
N TYR A 262 -7.14 -10.61 -6.00
CA TYR A 262 -6.26 -11.30 -5.05
C TYR A 262 -4.76 -11.06 -5.34
N ARG A 263 -4.43 -10.14 -6.24
CA ARG A 263 -3.07 -9.69 -6.54
C ARG A 263 -2.76 -8.37 -5.82
N ARG A 264 -1.49 -8.15 -5.49
CA ARG A 264 -0.97 -6.88 -4.96
C ARG A 264 0.13 -6.38 -5.87
N ASN A 265 0.06 -5.12 -6.28
CA ASN A 265 1.08 -4.49 -7.11
C ASN A 265 2.38 -4.34 -6.31
N LEU A 266 3.48 -4.82 -6.88
CA LEU A 266 4.81 -4.61 -6.35
C LEU A 266 5.35 -3.28 -6.84
N MET A 267 5.63 -2.37 -5.91
CA MET A 267 6.47 -1.20 -6.20
C MET A 267 7.91 -1.68 -6.40
N THR A 268 8.31 -1.83 -7.65
CA THR A 268 9.70 -2.10 -8.00
C THR A 268 10.47 -0.78 -7.99
N GLN A 269 11.33 -0.59 -6.98
CA GLN A 269 12.34 0.48 -7.03
C GLN A 269 13.54 -0.07 -7.79
N SER A 270 13.75 0.39 -9.02
CA SER A 270 14.97 0.08 -9.77
C SER A 270 16.14 0.81 -9.11
N LEU A 271 16.94 0.07 -8.33
CA LEU A 271 18.26 0.52 -7.88
C LEU A 271 19.26 0.33 -9.03
N SER A 272 19.15 1.14 -10.07
CA SER A 272 20.24 1.32 -11.05
C SER A 272 21.29 2.21 -10.39
N GLY A 273 22.15 1.60 -9.57
CA GLY A 273 23.38 2.20 -9.12
C GLY A 273 24.53 1.43 -9.74
N ASP A 274 25.22 2.04 -10.70
CA ASP A 274 26.37 1.42 -11.33
C ASP A 274 27.45 1.12 -10.27
N ILE A 275 27.82 -0.16 -10.18
CA ILE A 275 28.87 -0.62 -9.29
C ILE A 275 30.19 -0.14 -9.92
N PRO A 276 30.95 0.75 -9.28
CA PRO A 276 32.22 1.22 -9.85
C PRO A 276 33.19 0.04 -9.98
N LYS A 277 33.78 -0.11 -11.17
CA LYS A 277 34.71 -1.21 -11.46
C LYS A 277 35.98 -1.07 -10.60
N PRO A 278 36.43 -2.13 -9.90
CA PRO A 278 37.63 -2.07 -9.07
C PRO A 278 38.90 -1.92 -9.92
N LEU A 279 39.79 -1.02 -9.51
CA LEU A 279 41.07 -0.77 -10.17
C LEU A 279 42.09 -1.84 -9.73
N VAL A 280 43.05 -2.19 -10.59
CA VAL A 280 44.08 -3.21 -10.32
C VAL A 280 45.45 -2.53 -10.24
N ASP A 281 46.14 -2.69 -9.11
CA ASP A 281 47.53 -2.27 -8.93
C ASP A 281 48.50 -3.10 -9.81
N ASP A 282 49.70 -2.59 -10.07
CA ASP A 282 50.78 -3.26 -10.82
C ASP A 282 51.19 -4.65 -10.26
N LYS A 283 50.78 -4.98 -9.02
CA LYS A 283 50.97 -6.28 -8.37
C LYS A 283 49.77 -7.23 -8.52
N GLY A 284 48.81 -6.88 -9.38
CA GLY A 284 47.59 -7.65 -9.64
C GLY A 284 46.55 -7.59 -8.52
N ARG A 285 46.65 -6.63 -7.58
CA ARG A 285 45.73 -6.50 -6.43
C ARG A 285 44.64 -5.48 -6.74
N GLN A 286 43.39 -5.82 -6.46
CA GLN A 286 42.25 -4.92 -6.70
C GLN A 286 42.06 -3.95 -5.53
N TYR A 287 41.94 -2.65 -5.79
CA TYR A 287 41.71 -1.60 -4.79
C TYR A 287 40.86 -0.43 -5.35
N ILE A 288 40.36 0.42 -4.46
CA ILE A 288 39.58 1.63 -4.80
C ILE A 288 40.27 2.81 -4.10
N LYS A 289 40.78 3.79 -4.85
CA LYS A 289 41.56 4.93 -4.32
C LYS A 289 40.65 6.07 -3.84
N ALA A 290 40.94 6.64 -2.67
CA ALA A 290 40.06 7.59 -1.97
C ALA A 290 40.42 9.09 -2.15
N GLU A 291 41.57 9.44 -2.73
CA GLU A 291 41.95 10.85 -2.99
C GLU A 291 41.36 11.41 -4.29
N GLU A 292 40.91 10.56 -5.20
CA GLU A 292 40.25 10.95 -6.46
C GLU A 292 38.79 11.38 -6.27
N GLN A 293 38.26 11.28 -5.06
CA GLN A 293 36.82 11.39 -4.79
C GLN A 293 36.22 12.73 -5.25
N VAL A 294 36.92 13.85 -5.10
CA VAL A 294 36.39 15.16 -5.52
C VAL A 294 36.47 15.34 -7.05
N MET A 295 37.46 14.71 -7.69
CA MET A 295 37.70 14.83 -9.13
C MET A 295 36.78 13.92 -9.97
N THR A 296 36.46 12.73 -9.46
CA THR A 296 35.64 11.72 -10.17
C THR A 296 34.35 12.27 -10.79
N PRO A 297 33.50 13.05 -10.08
CA PRO A 297 32.25 13.54 -10.66
C PRO A 297 32.45 14.49 -11.85
N LEU A 298 33.50 15.32 -11.82
CA LEU A 298 33.79 16.26 -12.90
C LEU A 298 34.39 15.55 -14.12
N GLN A 299 35.27 14.56 -13.88
CA GLN A 299 35.85 13.75 -14.93
C GLN A 299 34.81 12.88 -15.64
N PHE A 300 33.87 12.30 -14.88
CA PHE A 300 32.82 11.45 -15.43
C PHE A 300 31.90 12.19 -16.41
N VAL A 301 31.58 13.44 -16.07
CA VAL A 301 30.72 14.29 -16.89
C VAL A 301 31.51 15.00 -18.01
N GLY A 302 32.85 14.94 -17.98
CA GLY A 302 33.71 15.59 -18.97
C GLY A 302 33.81 17.11 -18.81
N LEU A 303 33.29 17.69 -17.72
CA LEU A 303 33.27 19.14 -17.45
C LEU A 303 34.50 19.61 -16.65
N MET A 304 35.59 18.86 -16.72
CA MET A 304 36.85 19.23 -16.05
C MET A 304 37.39 20.55 -16.62
N GLY A 305 37.48 21.57 -15.77
CA GLY A 305 37.98 22.89 -16.15
C GLY A 305 36.94 23.83 -16.81
N GLU A 306 35.69 23.37 -16.97
CA GLU A 306 34.60 24.19 -17.52
C GLU A 306 33.71 24.80 -16.44
N VAL A 307 33.69 24.20 -15.25
CA VAL A 307 32.85 24.62 -14.13
C VAL A 307 33.67 25.11 -12.95
N ASP A 308 33.27 26.25 -12.39
CA ASP A 308 33.83 26.78 -11.16
C ASP A 308 33.06 26.18 -9.97
N VAL A 309 33.77 25.50 -9.07
CA VAL A 309 33.21 24.85 -7.88
C VAL A 309 33.62 25.60 -6.63
N GLU A 310 32.65 26.17 -5.93
CA GLU A 310 32.83 26.72 -4.59
C GLU A 310 32.11 25.81 -3.59
N ALA A 311 32.88 25.11 -2.74
CA ALA A 311 32.35 24.19 -1.74
C ALA A 311 32.75 24.62 -0.34
N THR A 312 31.77 24.81 0.54
CA THR A 312 32.01 25.02 1.97
C THR A 312 31.60 23.78 2.75
N VAL A 313 32.57 23.14 3.42
CA VAL A 313 32.32 21.99 4.29
C VAL A 313 32.59 22.36 5.72
N THR A 314 31.61 22.10 6.58
CA THR A 314 31.72 22.33 8.02
C THR A 314 31.65 20.99 8.75
N LEU A 315 32.61 20.79 9.67
CA LEU A 315 32.77 19.59 10.52
C LEU A 315 33.24 18.33 9.76
N GLY A 316 33.54 17.25 10.50
CA GLY A 316 34.03 15.97 9.95
C GLY A 316 35.56 15.89 9.80
N GLY A 317 36.07 14.68 9.54
CA GLY A 317 37.47 14.45 9.18
C GLY A 317 37.70 14.53 7.67
N GLU A 318 38.95 14.65 7.23
CA GLU A 318 39.35 14.92 5.83
C GLU A 318 38.71 13.94 4.82
N THR A 319 38.65 12.66 5.16
CA THR A 319 38.04 11.62 4.32
C THR A 319 36.51 11.74 4.24
N GLY A 320 35.85 12.13 5.34
CA GLY A 320 34.41 12.37 5.39
C GLY A 320 34.01 13.64 4.64
N GLN A 321 34.84 14.68 4.73
CA GLN A 321 34.64 15.93 3.99
C GLN A 321 34.79 15.71 2.48
N SER A 322 35.83 15.01 2.06
CA SER A 322 36.06 14.65 0.64
C SER A 322 34.89 13.86 0.05
N GLY A 323 34.36 12.89 0.80
CA GLY A 323 33.18 12.13 0.40
C GLY A 323 31.90 12.96 0.33
N ALA A 324 31.73 13.93 1.23
CA ALA A 324 30.59 14.85 1.24
C ALA A 324 30.63 15.81 0.04
N ILE A 325 31.80 16.36 -0.28
CA ILE A 325 32.01 17.21 -1.46
C ILE A 325 31.72 16.43 -2.73
N ARG A 326 32.21 15.20 -2.85
CA ARG A 326 31.91 14.33 -3.99
C ARG A 326 30.41 14.15 -4.19
N LEU A 327 29.68 13.78 -3.13
CA LEU A 327 28.23 13.55 -3.23
C LEU A 327 27.48 14.83 -3.61
N ALA A 328 27.89 15.97 -3.05
CA ALA A 328 27.33 17.27 -3.38
C ALA A 328 27.57 17.63 -4.85
N LEU A 329 28.80 17.43 -5.35
CA LEU A 329 29.15 17.64 -6.75
C LEU A 329 28.37 16.72 -7.68
N SER A 330 28.30 15.42 -7.40
CA SER A 330 27.52 14.48 -8.21
C SER A 330 26.04 14.89 -8.29
N ARG A 331 25.42 15.28 -7.18
CA ARG A 331 24.03 15.74 -7.16
C ARG A 331 23.84 17.07 -7.90
N ALA A 332 24.81 17.97 -7.82
CA ALA A 332 24.73 19.27 -8.46
C ALA A 332 24.96 19.19 -9.98
N LEU A 333 25.87 18.33 -10.43
CA LEU A 333 26.14 18.10 -11.86
C LEU A 333 24.96 17.44 -12.57
N VAL A 334 24.10 16.69 -11.87
CA VAL A 334 22.88 16.10 -12.47
C VAL A 334 22.02 17.14 -13.19
N SER A 335 21.97 18.41 -12.75
CA SER A 335 21.17 19.43 -13.44
C SER A 335 21.77 19.91 -14.77
N PHE A 336 23.07 19.77 -14.97
CA PHE A 336 23.82 20.26 -16.13
C PHE A 336 23.98 19.21 -17.24
N VAL A 337 23.49 18.00 -16.99
CA VAL A 337 23.82 16.80 -17.77
C VAL A 337 22.56 16.17 -18.37
N ASP A 338 22.68 15.57 -19.55
CA ASP A 338 21.57 14.90 -20.25
C ASP A 338 21.08 13.63 -19.54
N ALA A 339 19.82 13.24 -19.76
CA ALA A 339 19.17 12.11 -19.09
C ALA A 339 19.98 10.81 -19.17
N ASP A 340 20.55 10.50 -20.34
CA ASP A 340 21.35 9.29 -20.56
C ASP A 340 22.65 9.24 -19.75
N THR A 341 23.19 10.39 -19.35
CA THR A 341 24.41 10.48 -18.53
C THR A 341 24.08 10.59 -17.04
N ARG A 342 22.82 10.90 -16.68
CA ARG A 342 22.31 10.81 -15.30
C ARG A 342 22.02 9.37 -14.87
N GLU A 343 21.71 8.51 -15.83
CA GLU A 343 21.36 7.10 -15.61
C GLU A 343 22.55 6.13 -15.72
N ARG A 344 23.73 6.63 -16.12
CA ARG A 344 25.01 5.89 -16.19
C ARG A 344 25.91 6.16 -14.98
#